data_AF-X0PKA6-F1
#
_entry.id   AF-X0PKA6-F1
#
_cell.length_a   1.000
_cell.length_b   1.000
_cell.length_c   1.000
_cell.angle_alpha   90.00
_cell.angle_beta   90.00
_cell.angle_gamma   90.00
#
_symmetry.space_group_name_H-M   'P 1'
#
loop_
_entity.id
_entity.type
_entity.pdbx_description
1 polymer ?
#
loop_
_entity_poly.entity_id
_entity_poly.type
_entity_poly.pdbx_seq_one_letter_code
_entity_poly.pdbx_strand_id
1 'polypeptide(L)'
;MAKRSPKINNYVPNQQDIIAIDFDPSVGHEIRKRRPALVLSNEGYSRLTGLVVISPIIHASNNALRESGFLVQITNVNYSAMNDRASGNTK
;
A
#
# COMPACT_ATOMS: atom_id res chain seq x y z
N MET A 1 28.32 4.90 -26.24
CA MET A 1 27.18 5.12 -25.32
C MET A 1 27.27 4.11 -24.18
N ALA A 2 27.66 4.54 -22.97
CA ALA A 2 27.71 3.63 -21.82
C ALA A 2 26.28 3.39 -21.29
N LYS A 3 25.83 2.13 -21.29
CA LYS A 3 24.59 1.73 -20.61
C LYS A 3 24.82 1.86 -19.11
N ARG A 4 24.13 2.80 -18.45
CA ARG A 4 24.11 2.89 -16.97
C ARG A 4 23.51 1.59 -16.43
N SER A 5 24.28 0.86 -15.62
CA SER A 5 23.78 -0.29 -14.85
C SER A 5 22.63 0.19 -13.94
N PRO A 6 21.54 -0.59 -13.79
CA PRO A 6 20.45 -0.20 -12.91
C PRO A 6 20.98 -0.06 -11.48
N LYS A 7 20.73 1.08 -10.83
CA LYS A 7 20.93 1.19 -9.38
C LYS A 7 19.91 0.25 -8.73
N ILE A 8 20.38 -0.88 -8.21
CA ILE A 8 19.57 -1.74 -7.34
C ILE A 8 19.57 -1.07 -5.97
N ASN A 9 18.48 -0.37 -5.65
CA ASN A 9 18.22 0.02 -4.28
C ASN A 9 17.75 -1.23 -3.55
N ASN A 10 18.45 -1.65 -2.49
CA ASN A 10 18.04 -2.76 -1.63
C ASN A 10 16.82 -2.35 -0.78
N TYR A 11 15.67 -2.21 -1.44
CA TYR A 11 14.41 -1.96 -0.78
C TYR A 11 13.97 -3.23 -0.02
N VAL A 12 13.59 -3.05 1.24
CA VAL A 12 12.94 -4.08 2.05
C VAL A 12 11.60 -3.51 2.52
N PRO A 13 10.48 -4.18 2.23
CA PRO A 13 9.17 -3.70 2.64
C PRO A 13 9.03 -3.59 4.16
N ASN A 14 8.54 -2.45 4.62
CA ASN A 14 8.20 -2.22 6.02
C ASN A 14 6.73 -1.84 6.17
N GLN A 15 6.20 -2.00 7.38
CA GLN A 15 4.82 -1.65 7.70
C GLN A 15 4.53 -0.20 7.31
N GLN A 16 3.33 0.05 6.77
CA GLN A 16 2.85 1.34 6.26
C GLN A 16 3.35 1.73 4.87
N ASP A 17 4.30 0.98 4.28
CA ASP A 17 4.67 1.20 2.88
C ASP A 17 3.48 0.90 1.94
N ILE A 18 3.37 1.67 0.87
CA ILE A 18 2.49 1.36 -0.27
C ILE A 18 3.37 0.89 -1.43
N ILE A 19 3.15 -0.35 -1.87
CA ILE A 19 3.94 -0.99 -2.92
C ILE A 19 3.08 -1.39 -4.12
N ALA A 20 3.69 -1.52 -5.29
CA ALA A 20 3.06 -2.09 -6.48
C ALA A 20 3.54 -3.53 -6.70
N ILE A 21 2.62 -4.51 -6.63
CA ILE A 21 2.95 -5.94 -6.71
C ILE A 21 2.10 -6.66 -7.76
N ASP A 22 2.69 -7.66 -8.44
CA ASP A 22 1.95 -8.53 -9.36
C ASP A 22 1.22 -9.59 -8.60
N PHE A 23 -0.05 -9.78 -8.93
CA PHE A 23 -0.85 -10.87 -8.40
C PHE A 23 -1.06 -12.00 -9.42
N ASP A 24 -0.43 -11.93 -10.59
CA ASP A 24 -0.46 -13.03 -11.55
C ASP A 24 0.72 -13.99 -11.35
N PRO A 25 0.50 -15.31 -11.45
CA PRO A 25 -0.77 -15.99 -11.71
C PRO A 25 -1.71 -15.99 -10.48
N SER A 26 -3.02 -15.97 -10.75
CA SER A 26 -4.09 -15.98 -9.75
C SER A 26 -5.17 -17.00 -10.13
N VAL A 27 -5.84 -17.57 -9.12
CA VAL A 27 -6.86 -18.60 -9.29
C VAL A 27 -8.24 -18.08 -8.91
N GLY A 28 -9.27 -18.42 -9.70
CA GLY A 28 -10.67 -18.09 -9.35
C GLY A 28 -10.90 -16.59 -9.19
N HIS A 29 -11.44 -16.18 -8.04
CA HIS A 29 -11.76 -14.77 -7.75
C HIS A 29 -10.64 -14.02 -7.01
N GLU A 30 -9.44 -14.59 -6.96
CA GLU A 30 -8.26 -13.90 -6.42
C GLU A 30 -7.95 -12.62 -7.20
N ILE A 31 -7.31 -11.68 -6.51
CA ILE A 31 -6.86 -10.42 -7.11
C ILE A 31 -5.83 -10.72 -8.18
N ARG A 32 -5.82 -9.90 -9.23
CA ARG A 32 -5.03 -10.13 -10.44
C ARG A 32 -4.27 -8.89 -10.89
N LYS A 33 -3.26 -9.12 -11.73
CA LYS A 33 -2.39 -8.10 -12.34
C LYS A 33 -1.61 -7.28 -11.31
N ARG A 34 -0.91 -6.26 -11.79
CA ARG A 34 -0.24 -5.26 -10.95
C ARG A 34 -1.25 -4.41 -10.18
N ARG A 35 -1.23 -4.43 -8.85
CA ARG A 35 -2.06 -3.56 -7.99
C ARG A 35 -1.23 -2.90 -6.88
N PRO A 36 -1.63 -1.70 -6.42
CA PRO A 36 -1.12 -1.14 -5.19
C PRO A 36 -1.57 -1.99 -4.00
N ALA A 37 -0.72 -2.09 -2.97
CA ALA A 37 -1.03 -2.77 -1.73
C ALA A 37 -0.35 -2.07 -0.54
N LEU A 38 -1.02 -2.08 0.61
CA LEU A 38 -0.48 -1.61 1.88
C LEU A 38 0.30 -2.75 2.56
N VAL A 39 1.52 -2.47 2.99
CA VAL A 39 2.33 -3.42 3.75
C VAL A 39 1.89 -3.43 5.22
N LEU A 40 1.57 -4.62 5.71
CA LEU A 40 1.10 -4.87 7.08
C LEU A 40 2.21 -5.44 7.98
N SER A 41 3.12 -6.24 7.41
CA SER A 41 4.27 -6.83 8.12
C SER A 41 5.36 -5.79 8.38
N ASN A 42 6.08 -5.95 9.48
CA ASN A 42 7.27 -5.14 9.76
C ASN A 42 8.49 -5.59 8.93
N GLU A 43 9.51 -4.74 8.87
CA GLU A 43 10.76 -5.02 8.15
C GLU A 43 11.47 -6.29 8.64
N GLY A 44 11.41 -6.59 9.94
CA GLY A 44 12.02 -7.80 10.53
C GLY A 44 11.45 -9.08 9.94
N TYR A 45 10.13 -9.17 9.79
CA TYR A 45 9.45 -10.26 9.11
C TYR A 45 9.90 -10.38 7.65
N SER A 46 9.94 -9.26 6.93
CA SER A 46 10.35 -9.21 5.53
C SER A 46 11.78 -9.68 5.33
N ARG A 47 12.71 -9.26 6.21
CA ARG A 47 14.12 -9.67 6.17
C ARG A 47 14.30 -11.15 6.48
N LEU A 48 13.59 -11.66 7.48
CA LEU A 48 13.73 -13.04 7.92
C LEU A 48 13.14 -14.03 6.92
N THR A 49 11.96 -13.72 6.36
CA THR A 49 11.20 -14.66 5.53
C THR A 49 11.41 -14.47 4.03
N GLY A 50 11.84 -13.29 3.59
CA GLY A 50 11.77 -12.90 2.18
C GLY A 50 10.35 -12.73 1.64
N LEU A 51 9.34 -12.74 2.52
CA LEU A 51 7.93 -12.57 2.21
C LEU A 51 7.40 -11.27 2.81
N VAL A 52 6.25 -10.82 2.33
CA VAL A 52 5.57 -9.62 2.85
C VAL A 52 4.09 -9.91 3.04
N VAL A 53 3.52 -9.46 4.16
CA VAL A 53 2.07 -9.51 4.38
C VAL A 53 1.48 -8.17 3.97
N ILE A 54 0.47 -8.21 3.10
CA ILE A 54 -0.09 -7.03 2.46
C ILE A 54 -1.61 -7.05 2.41
N SER A 55 -2.23 -5.88 2.36
CA SER A 55 -3.64 -5.70 1.99
C SER A 55 -3.73 -4.99 0.64
N PRO A 56 -4.33 -5.60 -0.39
CA PRO A 56 -4.50 -4.97 -1.69
C PRO A 56 -5.39 -3.72 -1.63
N ILE A 57 -5.03 -2.70 -2.41
CA ILE A 57 -5.82 -1.50 -2.60
C ILE A 57 -6.60 -1.64 -3.91
N ILE A 58 -7.92 -1.54 -3.82
CA ILE A 58 -8.85 -1.76 -4.92
C ILE A 58 -9.71 -0.52 -5.17
N HIS A 59 -10.07 -0.27 -6.43
CA HIS A 59 -11.09 0.73 -6.76
C HIS A 59 -12.47 0.10 -6.57
N ALA A 60 -13.22 0.61 -5.60
CA ALA A 60 -14.42 -0.02 -5.07
C ALA A 60 -15.71 0.31 -5.83
N SER A 61 -15.68 0.88 -7.05
CA SER A 61 -16.93 1.35 -7.69
C SER A 61 -17.95 0.22 -7.90
N ASN A 62 -17.51 -0.95 -8.36
CA ASN A 62 -18.35 -2.15 -8.55
C ASN A 62 -17.70 -3.39 -7.91
N ASN A 63 -17.41 -3.35 -6.60
CA ASN A 63 -16.82 -4.50 -5.89
C ASN A 63 -17.86 -5.17 -4.96
N ALA A 64 -17.97 -6.50 -5.02
CA ALA A 64 -18.85 -7.30 -4.16
C ALA A 64 -18.52 -7.18 -2.65
N LEU A 65 -17.27 -6.85 -2.31
CA LEU A 65 -16.83 -6.70 -0.92
C LEU A 65 -17.31 -5.39 -0.27
N ARG A 66 -17.99 -4.49 -1.00
CA ARG A 66 -18.50 -3.25 -0.43
C ARG A 66 -19.47 -3.47 0.73
N GLU A 67 -20.30 -4.50 0.63
CA GLU A 67 -21.30 -4.83 1.64
C GLU A 67 -20.73 -5.62 2.82
N SER A 68 -19.46 -6.04 2.73
CA SER A 68 -18.83 -6.88 3.76
C SER A 68 -18.47 -6.14 5.05
N GLY A 69 -18.44 -4.80 5.03
CA GLY A 69 -18.07 -3.98 6.19
C GLY A 69 -16.57 -3.96 6.52
N PHE A 70 -15.72 -4.67 5.76
CA PHE A 70 -14.27 -4.74 6.02
C PHE A 70 -13.42 -3.74 5.21
N LEU A 71 -14.03 -2.95 4.31
CA LEU A 71 -13.30 -1.99 3.50
C LEU A 71 -13.00 -0.72 4.30
N VAL A 72 -11.72 -0.34 4.33
CA VAL A 72 -11.27 0.96 4.86
C VAL A 72 -11.19 1.95 3.70
N GLN A 73 -11.92 3.07 3.82
CA GLN A 73 -11.86 4.13 2.82
C GLN A 73 -10.53 4.87 2.91
N ILE A 74 -9.83 4.95 1.78
CA ILE A 74 -8.64 5.80 1.64
C ILE A 74 -9.11 7.18 1.21
N THR A 75 -8.95 8.17 2.08
CA THR A 75 -9.23 9.57 1.79
C THR A 75 -7.92 10.30 1.51
N ASN A 76 -7.94 11.20 0.53
CA ASN A 76 -6.82 12.13 0.36
C ASN A 76 -6.92 13.17 1.47
N VAL A 77 -5.98 13.09 2.41
CA VAL A 77 -5.88 14.08 3.47
C VAL A 77 -5.10 15.28 2.95
N ASN A 78 -5.75 16.43 2.88
CA ASN A 78 -5.07 17.70 2.66
C ASN A 78 -4.34 18.10 3.95
N TYR A 79 -3.04 17.77 4.03
CA TYR A 79 -2.22 18.03 5.22
C TYR A 79 -2.18 19.51 5.64
N SER A 80 -2.31 20.44 4.70
CA SER A 80 -2.39 21.88 4.99
C SER A 80 -3.56 22.20 5.93
N ALA A 81 -4.75 21.68 5.65
CA ALA A 81 -5.95 21.94 6.43
C ALA A 81 -5.96 21.27 7.82
N MET A 82 -5.07 20.31 8.09
CA MET A 82 -4.90 19.71 9.42
C MET A 82 -3.92 20.49 10.28
N ASN A 83 -2.85 21.02 9.68
CA ASN A 83 -1.87 21.84 10.41
C ASN A 83 -2.49 23.16 10.90
N ASP A 84 -3.42 23.73 10.14
CA ASP A 84 -4.16 24.94 10.52
C ASP A 84 -5.09 24.72 11.72
N ARG A 85 -5.60 23.50 11.93
CA ARG A 85 -6.42 23.13 13.10
C ARG A 85 -5.59 22.81 14.34
N ALA A 86 -4.34 22.36 14.16
CA ALA A 86 -3.41 22.12 15.25
C ALA A 86 -2.80 23.43 15.81
N SER A 87 -2.84 24.52 15.03
CA SER A 87 -2.46 25.88 15.44
C SER A 87 -3.62 26.67 16.08
N GLY A 88 -4.61 25.96 16.62
CA GLY A 88 -5.72 26.55 17.40
C GLY A 88 -5.20 27.27 18.64
N ASN A 89 -4.99 28.57 18.49
CA ASN A 89 -4.76 29.57 19.51
C ASN A 89 -5.79 29.42 20.64
N THR A 90 -5.36 28.91 21.79
CA THR A 90 -6.05 29.11 23.07
C THR A 90 -6.03 30.61 23.37
N LYS A 91 -7.10 31.31 22.99
CA LYS A 91 -7.48 32.55 23.67
C LYS A 91 -8.40 32.20 24.82
#